data_AF-Q9VLS5-F1
#
_entry.id   AF-Q9VLS5-F1
#
_cell.length_a   1.000
_cell.length_b   1.000
_cell.length_c   1.000
_cell.angle_alpha   90.00
_cell.angle_beta   90.00
_cell.angle_gamma   90.00
#
_symmetry.space_group_name_H-M   'P 1'
#
loop_
_entity.id
_entity.type
_entity.pdbx_description
1 polymer ?
#
loop_
_entity_poly.entity_id
_entity_poly.type
_entity_poly.pdbx_seq_one_letter_code
_entity_poly.pdbx_strand_id
1 'polypeptide(L)'
;MSGNPFDSDEDQSSASGEILEGFLCPICRADLKSIDVLTDHFARQHAEEEDALKSFKDIFTKAKKKILNPFEDEKGASVSSPAGSSSSAAGKNPNGNGDRNGPSNARSRLNVFNYMARQQPGAECSHFEYFQSIRNPRLERYASETNKLIIRLHRLLKDLPADSVQRRQHEQQTVAWLDGSSVKLCPSCAKSFHIARRQHHCRLCGGIMCNDCSKFLPLEDAMQLASLSTTRSEPLQQLHQHENAIRLCEHCLWLLDTRKDMHESRTCRPLLVQVYEQIRQLQKEVTPDLDMYLKIINSLNEGDTIFTLADAGALRGKIGQVAEAMDMRSKRILAIFCEPGSREEALKKAIRLGCIQAIKERMLSLPPLPEESHIRQMQERRRMETEQRILTEQRMAMEAYERNNMAANQSNVGVPGPESGSFAQGSDLQSLNNWSAPQAASKSSLDDPLIEQINIIKGYIKQARQDMNFEVVETLELNLRELQREVYERQRQSQGSTAASPTEA
;
A
#
# COMPACT_ATOMS: atom_id res chain seq x y z
N MET A 1 -5.87 -10.29 -39.59
CA MET A 1 -6.14 -11.73 -39.63
C MET A 1 -5.17 -12.43 -38.69
N SER A 2 -5.54 -12.54 -37.42
CA SER A 2 -4.76 -13.24 -36.40
C SER A 2 -5.40 -14.61 -36.24
N GLY A 3 -4.89 -15.61 -36.97
CA GLY A 3 -5.33 -17.00 -36.85
C GLY A 3 -5.10 -17.52 -35.44
N ASN A 4 -6.02 -18.35 -34.96
CA ASN A 4 -5.93 -19.00 -33.66
C ASN A 4 -4.74 -19.98 -33.67
N PRO A 5 -3.76 -19.85 -32.75
CA PRO A 5 -2.54 -20.68 -32.74
C PRO A 5 -2.77 -22.17 -32.41
N PHE A 6 -4.02 -22.63 -32.38
CA PHE A 6 -4.38 -24.03 -32.22
C PHE A 6 -4.90 -24.68 -33.52
N ASP A 7 -5.04 -23.92 -34.61
CA ASP A 7 -5.25 -24.49 -35.96
C ASP A 7 -3.89 -24.67 -36.63
N SER A 8 -3.16 -25.69 -36.20
CA SER A 8 -2.09 -26.29 -36.99
C SER A 8 -2.63 -27.60 -37.53
N ASP A 9 -3.08 -27.55 -38.79
CA ASP A 9 -3.26 -28.74 -39.62
C ASP A 9 -1.93 -29.49 -39.76
N GLU A 10 -2.03 -30.81 -39.97
CA GLU A 10 -0.94 -31.78 -40.18
C GLU A 10 -0.37 -32.45 -38.92
N ASP A 11 -1.04 -33.51 -38.47
CA ASP A 11 -0.33 -34.75 -38.08
C ASP A 11 -1.31 -35.94 -38.12
N GLN A 12 -1.29 -36.65 -39.25
CA GLN A 12 -2.23 -37.72 -39.61
C GLN A 12 -1.83 -39.09 -39.02
N SER A 13 -1.15 -39.14 -37.88
CA SER A 13 -0.74 -40.41 -37.25
C SER A 13 -0.90 -40.40 -35.73
N SER A 14 -2.14 -40.44 -35.24
CA SER A 14 -2.46 -40.99 -33.91
C SER A 14 -3.95 -41.35 -33.86
N ALA A 15 -4.28 -42.46 -34.52
CA ALA A 15 -5.63 -43.04 -34.56
C ALA A 15 -6.03 -43.76 -33.26
N SER A 16 -5.73 -43.17 -32.11
CA SER A 16 -6.39 -43.51 -30.84
C SER A 16 -6.83 -42.21 -30.19
N GLY A 17 -8.14 -41.94 -30.22
CA GLY A 17 -8.77 -40.83 -29.49
C GLY A 17 -8.72 -41.03 -27.97
N GLU A 18 -7.63 -41.59 -27.46
CA GLU A 18 -7.42 -41.84 -26.05
C GLU A 18 -7.03 -40.51 -25.40
N ILE A 19 -7.95 -40.02 -24.55
CA ILE A 19 -7.87 -38.72 -23.91
C ILE A 19 -6.68 -38.74 -22.95
N LEU A 20 -5.58 -38.11 -23.32
CA LEU A 20 -4.50 -37.83 -22.40
C LEU A 20 -4.99 -36.73 -21.44
N GLU A 21 -5.23 -37.11 -20.18
CA GLU A 21 -5.63 -36.22 -19.09
C GLU A 21 -4.55 -36.25 -18.00
N GLY A 22 -3.98 -35.11 -17.63
CA GLY A 22 -2.92 -35.08 -16.62
C GLY A 22 -2.04 -33.83 -16.65
N PHE A 23 -0.87 -33.91 -16.03
CA PHE A 23 0.16 -32.87 -16.09
C PHE A 23 1.00 -33.10 -17.34
N LEU A 24 0.40 -32.81 -18.49
CA LEU A 24 1.03 -33.04 -19.80
C LEU A 24 2.01 -31.93 -20.13
N CYS A 25 3.20 -32.29 -20.61
CA CYS A 25 4.10 -31.34 -21.24
C CYS A 25 3.44 -30.79 -22.52
N PRO A 26 3.29 -29.47 -22.69
CA PRO A 26 2.61 -28.92 -23.87
C PRO A 26 3.38 -29.16 -25.17
N ILE A 27 4.69 -29.42 -25.11
CA ILE A 27 5.55 -29.65 -26.28
C ILE A 27 5.53 -31.13 -26.65
N CYS A 28 6.03 -32.01 -25.78
CA CYS A 28 6.15 -33.44 -26.09
C CYS A 28 4.92 -34.29 -25.69
N ARG A 29 3.90 -33.69 -25.06
CA ARG A 29 2.68 -34.37 -24.56
C ARG A 29 2.91 -35.49 -23.55
N ALA A 30 4.08 -35.58 -22.94
CA ALA A 30 4.37 -36.55 -21.88
C ALA A 30 3.56 -36.24 -20.60
N ASP A 31 2.86 -37.23 -20.04
CA ASP A 31 2.20 -37.10 -18.73
C ASP A 31 3.19 -37.26 -17.59
N LEU A 32 3.36 -36.18 -16.84
CA LEU A 32 4.39 -36.06 -15.82
C LEU A 32 3.80 -36.16 -14.41
N LYS A 33 2.48 -36.40 -14.30
CA LYS A 33 1.71 -36.75 -13.09
C LYS A 33 1.70 -35.71 -11.96
N SER A 34 2.67 -34.81 -11.89
CA SER A 34 2.74 -33.72 -10.92
C SER A 34 3.34 -32.45 -11.54
N ILE A 35 3.06 -31.31 -10.92
CA ILE A 35 3.58 -30.02 -11.38
C ILE A 35 5.09 -29.89 -11.22
N ASP A 36 5.66 -30.47 -10.16
CA ASP A 36 7.10 -30.39 -9.90
C ASP A 36 7.87 -31.17 -10.97
N VAL A 37 7.39 -32.36 -11.33
CA VAL A 37 7.98 -33.18 -12.39
C VAL A 37 7.75 -32.56 -13.76
N LEU A 38 6.58 -31.97 -14.01
CA LEU A 38 6.32 -31.21 -15.24
C LEU A 38 7.28 -30.03 -15.40
N THR A 39 7.51 -29.29 -14.32
CA THR A 39 8.40 -28.12 -14.31
C THR A 39 9.86 -28.53 -14.53
N ASP A 40 10.32 -29.60 -13.87
CA ASP A 40 11.69 -30.14 -14.03
C ASP A 40 11.89 -30.75 -15.42
N HIS A 41 10.90 -31.48 -15.95
CA HIS A 41 10.93 -32.00 -17.32
C HIS A 41 11.04 -30.87 -18.34
N PHE A 42 10.21 -29.83 -18.24
CA PHE A 42 10.25 -28.72 -19.18
C PHE A 42 11.60 -28.00 -19.12
N ALA A 43 12.16 -27.79 -17.93
CA ALA A 43 13.49 -27.20 -17.75
C ALA A 43 14.64 -28.04 -18.32
N ARG A 44 14.51 -29.38 -18.35
CA ARG A 44 15.57 -30.27 -18.84
C ARG A 44 15.44 -30.64 -20.32
N GLN A 45 14.22 -30.87 -20.80
CA GLN A 45 13.94 -31.39 -22.15
C GLN A 45 13.60 -30.28 -23.15
N HIS A 46 13.14 -29.12 -22.68
CA HIS A 46 12.71 -28.00 -23.50
C HIS A 46 13.45 -26.71 -23.12
N ALA A 47 14.71 -26.84 -22.70
CA ALA A 47 15.56 -25.72 -22.28
C ALA A 47 15.75 -24.68 -23.41
N GLU A 48 15.74 -25.12 -24.67
CA GLU A 48 15.86 -24.25 -25.85
C GLU A 48 14.62 -23.36 -26.06
N GLU A 49 13.47 -23.71 -25.47
CA GLU A 49 12.23 -22.92 -25.51
C GLU A 49 12.07 -22.05 -24.24
N GLU A 50 13.15 -21.40 -23.79
CA GLU A 50 13.21 -20.65 -22.53
C GLU A 50 12.13 -19.55 -22.41
N ASP A 51 11.70 -18.97 -23.53
CA ASP A 51 10.66 -17.92 -23.57
C ASP A 51 9.27 -18.46 -23.18
N ALA A 52 8.96 -19.71 -23.58
CA ALA A 52 7.74 -20.38 -23.14
C ALA A 52 7.83 -20.70 -21.64
N LEU A 53 9.02 -21.08 -21.15
CA LEU A 53 9.30 -21.39 -19.75
C LEU A 53 9.19 -20.17 -18.83
N LYS A 54 9.72 -19.01 -19.25
CA LYS A 54 9.57 -17.74 -18.53
C LYS A 54 8.10 -17.34 -18.45
N SER A 55 7.36 -17.44 -19.56
CA SER A 55 5.93 -17.18 -19.59
C SER A 55 5.15 -18.11 -18.66
N PHE A 56 5.47 -19.40 -18.65
CA PHE A 56 4.85 -20.39 -17.76
C PHE A 56 5.21 -20.13 -16.29
N LYS A 57 6.50 -19.97 -15.97
CA LYS A 57 6.99 -19.64 -14.63
C LYS A 57 6.41 -18.32 -14.13
N ASP A 58 6.25 -17.31 -14.97
CA ASP A 58 5.64 -16.03 -14.60
C ASP A 58 4.16 -16.16 -14.29
N ILE A 59 3.41 -16.95 -15.07
CA ILE A 59 2.00 -17.23 -14.78
C ILE A 59 1.88 -17.92 -13.41
N PHE A 60 2.72 -18.91 -13.13
CA PHE A 60 2.67 -19.65 -11.88
C PHE A 60 3.33 -18.94 -10.69
N THR A 61 4.38 -18.14 -10.87
CA THR A 61 4.97 -17.35 -9.77
C THR A 61 4.12 -16.14 -9.44
N LYS A 62 3.50 -15.47 -10.43
CA LYS A 62 2.49 -14.42 -10.15
C LYS A 62 1.29 -15.03 -9.45
N ALA A 63 0.85 -16.23 -9.84
CA ALA A 63 -0.20 -16.95 -9.12
C ALA A 63 0.24 -17.33 -7.70
N LYS A 64 1.44 -17.89 -7.52
CA LYS A 64 1.98 -18.31 -6.21
C LYS A 64 2.19 -17.12 -5.27
N LYS A 65 2.75 -16.00 -5.74
CA LYS A 65 2.92 -14.77 -4.93
C LYS A 65 1.57 -14.15 -4.55
N LYS A 66 0.62 -14.05 -5.49
CA LYS A 66 -0.72 -13.50 -5.16
C LYS A 66 -1.56 -14.42 -4.28
N ILE A 67 -1.34 -15.73 -4.32
CA ILE A 67 -2.08 -16.70 -3.50
C ILE A 67 -1.46 -16.83 -2.10
N LEU A 68 -0.13 -16.82 -1.97
CA LEU A 68 0.51 -16.96 -0.65
C LEU A 68 0.51 -15.65 0.15
N ASN A 69 0.78 -14.50 -0.46
CA ASN A 69 1.05 -13.27 0.30
C ASN A 69 0.20 -12.06 -0.12
N PRO A 70 -1.15 -12.09 -0.03
CA PRO A 70 -1.93 -10.86 -0.12
C PRO A 70 -1.70 -9.88 1.07
N PHE A 71 -0.91 -10.26 2.09
CA PHE A 71 -0.70 -9.48 3.30
C PHE A 71 0.70 -8.85 3.46
N GLU A 72 1.63 -9.03 2.51
CA GLU A 72 2.97 -8.41 2.65
C GLU A 72 3.10 -7.02 2.02
N ASP A 73 2.15 -6.57 1.20
CA ASP A 73 2.19 -5.22 0.63
C ASP A 73 1.81 -4.10 1.64
N GLU A 74 1.54 -4.43 2.91
CA GLU A 74 1.36 -3.44 4.01
C GLU A 74 2.37 -3.58 5.17
N LYS A 75 3.55 -4.16 4.94
CA LYS A 75 4.69 -4.01 5.86
C LYS A 75 5.86 -3.30 5.19
N GLY A 76 5.61 -2.05 4.79
CA GLY A 76 6.66 -1.10 4.47
C GLY A 76 7.40 -0.67 5.75
N ALA A 77 8.70 -0.93 5.76
CA ALA A 77 9.74 -0.21 6.51
C ALA A 77 9.66 -0.22 8.05
N SER A 78 9.86 -1.39 8.68
CA SER A 78 10.47 -1.42 10.01
C SER A 78 11.97 -1.14 9.86
N VAL A 79 12.34 0.13 10.00
CA VAL A 79 13.72 0.58 10.15
C VAL A 79 14.34 -0.16 11.32
N SER A 80 15.36 -0.96 11.02
CA SER A 80 16.24 -1.59 12.00
C SER A 80 17.03 -0.51 12.74
N SER A 81 16.59 -0.15 13.94
CA SER A 81 17.40 0.61 14.90
C SER A 81 17.95 -0.34 15.97
N PRO A 82 19.27 -0.32 16.23
CA PRO A 82 19.91 -1.33 17.06
C PRO A 82 19.61 -1.13 18.54
N ALA A 83 19.62 -2.25 19.26
CA ALA A 83 19.42 -2.36 20.69
C ALA A 83 20.38 -1.44 21.48
N GLY A 84 19.86 -0.29 21.91
CA GLY A 84 20.50 0.59 22.88
C GLY A 84 19.71 0.58 24.19
N SER A 85 20.10 -0.32 25.08
CA SER A 85 19.65 -0.33 26.48
C SER A 85 20.00 0.99 27.15
N SER A 86 18.99 1.81 27.46
CA SER A 86 19.15 2.91 28.41
C SER A 86 18.00 2.89 29.41
N SER A 87 18.32 2.34 30.57
CA SER A 87 17.55 2.43 31.80
C SER A 87 17.58 3.87 32.30
N SER A 88 16.61 4.68 31.88
CA SER A 88 16.43 6.04 32.42
C SER A 88 15.45 6.00 33.58
N ALA A 89 16.05 6.04 34.77
CA ALA A 89 15.40 6.10 36.05
C ALA A 89 14.35 7.21 36.14
N ALA A 90 13.25 6.88 36.81
CA ALA A 90 12.16 7.76 37.17
C ALA A 90 12.66 9.00 37.94
N GLY A 91 12.83 10.11 37.21
CA GLY A 91 12.99 11.44 37.77
C GLY A 91 11.67 11.90 38.38
N LYS A 92 11.51 11.68 39.68
CA LYS A 92 10.52 12.36 40.51
C LYS A 92 10.76 13.87 40.37
N ASN A 93 9.79 14.60 39.85
CA ASN A 93 9.78 16.06 39.90
C ASN A 93 8.73 16.48 40.96
N PRO A 94 9.14 16.78 42.21
CA PRO A 94 8.22 17.13 43.28
C PRO A 94 8.09 18.65 43.37
N ASN A 95 7.31 19.24 42.47
CA ASN A 95 6.56 20.50 42.67
C ASN A 95 6.03 21.00 41.32
N GLY A 96 4.84 20.51 40.96
CA GLY A 96 4.04 21.07 39.88
C GLY A 96 2.67 21.43 40.42
N ASN A 97 2.58 22.56 41.13
CA ASN A 97 1.31 23.22 41.42
C ASN A 97 0.75 23.75 40.08
N GLY A 98 0.04 22.90 39.35
CA GLY A 98 -0.62 23.23 38.08
C GLY A 98 -2.13 23.05 38.18
N ASP A 99 -2.83 24.19 38.14
CA ASP A 99 -4.25 24.41 37.85
C ASP A 99 -5.30 23.35 38.23
N ARG A 100 -6.02 23.64 39.31
CA ARG A 100 -7.18 22.88 39.82
C ARG A 100 -8.53 23.29 39.20
N ASN A 101 -8.57 24.09 38.12
CA ASN A 101 -9.81 24.72 37.64
C ASN A 101 -10.28 24.33 36.23
N GLY A 102 -10.04 23.08 35.80
CA GLY A 102 -10.84 22.48 34.73
C GLY A 102 -11.98 21.64 35.32
N PRO A 103 -13.22 21.68 34.80
CA PRO A 103 -14.33 20.85 35.29
C PRO A 103 -14.10 19.38 34.88
N SER A 104 -13.14 18.74 35.55
CA SER A 104 -12.85 17.32 35.42
C SER A 104 -13.96 16.54 36.11
N ASN A 105 -14.97 16.19 35.33
CA ASN A 105 -16.11 15.39 35.74
C ASN A 105 -15.64 14.13 36.51
N ALA A 106 -16.18 13.87 37.70
CA ALA A 106 -15.69 12.84 38.62
C ALA A 106 -15.60 11.43 38.00
N ARG A 107 -16.39 11.15 36.94
CA ARG A 107 -16.32 9.91 36.16
C ARG A 107 -14.95 9.64 35.53
N SER A 108 -14.18 10.66 35.14
CA SER A 108 -12.87 10.44 34.53
C SER A 108 -11.80 9.99 35.52
N ARG A 109 -11.88 10.39 36.80
CA ARG A 109 -10.91 9.94 37.83
C ARG A 109 -11.15 8.51 38.30
N LEU A 110 -12.39 8.04 38.22
CA LEU A 110 -12.75 6.68 38.62
C LEU A 110 -12.64 5.67 37.47
N ASN A 111 -12.32 6.12 36.25
CA ASN A 111 -12.22 5.23 35.12
C ASN A 111 -10.90 4.46 35.19
N VAL A 112 -10.94 3.24 35.72
CA VAL A 112 -9.76 2.39 35.96
C VAL A 112 -8.92 2.20 34.68
N PHE A 113 -9.55 2.30 33.51
CA PHE A 113 -8.90 2.22 32.20
C PHE A 113 -7.89 3.35 31.95
N ASN A 114 -8.01 4.51 32.61
CA ASN A 114 -7.03 5.60 32.48
C ASN A 114 -5.68 5.27 33.15
N TYR A 115 -5.65 4.33 34.09
CA TYR A 115 -4.45 3.94 34.84
C TYR A 115 -3.85 2.61 34.39
N MET A 116 -4.49 1.94 33.42
CA MET A 116 -3.89 0.77 32.79
C MET A 116 -2.76 1.25 31.89
N ALA A 117 -1.52 0.98 32.29
CA ALA A 117 -0.36 1.13 31.42
C ALA A 117 -0.65 0.39 30.10
N ARG A 118 -0.27 0.98 28.95
CA ARG A 118 -0.42 0.33 27.63
C ARG A 118 0.12 -1.09 27.75
N GLN A 119 -0.76 -2.09 27.68
CA GLN A 119 -0.34 -3.48 27.77
C GLN A 119 0.57 -3.78 26.58
N GLN A 120 1.77 -4.29 26.84
CA GLN A 120 2.61 -4.79 25.77
C GLN A 120 1.91 -6.01 25.17
N PRO A 121 1.94 -6.20 23.83
CA PRO A 121 1.44 -7.41 23.20
C PRO A 121 1.99 -8.64 23.93
N GLY A 122 1.09 -9.56 24.29
CA GLY A 122 1.46 -10.79 24.96
C GLY A 122 2.17 -11.76 24.00
N ALA A 123 2.28 -13.03 24.41
CA ALA A 123 2.73 -14.06 23.49
C ALA A 123 1.74 -14.19 22.32
N GLU A 124 2.23 -13.96 21.10
CA GLU A 124 1.47 -14.17 19.87
C GLU A 124 1.83 -15.55 19.30
N CYS A 125 0.80 -16.34 18.97
CA CYS A 125 0.97 -17.57 18.20
C CYS A 125 0.11 -17.51 16.94
N SER A 126 0.67 -17.97 15.82
CA SER A 126 -0.05 -18.07 14.55
C SER A 126 -0.11 -19.53 14.11
N HIS A 127 -1.31 -20.02 13.85
CA HIS A 127 -1.55 -21.34 13.25
C HIS A 127 -1.87 -21.23 11.76
N PHE A 128 -1.61 -20.07 11.14
CA PHE A 128 -2.01 -19.81 9.75
C PHE A 128 -1.25 -20.71 8.76
N GLU A 129 0.03 -20.97 8.99
CA GLU A 129 0.82 -21.87 8.14
C GLU A 129 0.27 -23.32 8.19
N TYR A 130 -0.08 -23.80 9.38
CA TYR A 130 -0.73 -25.11 9.55
C TYR A 130 -2.10 -25.17 8.87
N PHE A 131 -2.89 -24.10 8.98
CA PHE A 131 -4.16 -24.00 8.26
C PHE A 131 -3.95 -24.06 6.74
N GLN A 132 -2.96 -23.34 6.21
CA GLN A 132 -2.63 -23.36 4.78
C GLN A 132 -2.17 -24.75 4.32
N SER A 133 -1.35 -25.45 5.10
CA SER A 133 -0.87 -26.79 4.74
C SER A 133 -1.99 -27.83 4.64
N ILE A 134 -3.08 -27.66 5.40
CA ILE A 134 -4.28 -28.49 5.29
C ILE A 134 -5.20 -28.01 4.16
N ARG A 135 -5.36 -26.70 4.00
CA ARG A 135 -6.32 -26.10 3.05
C ARG A 135 -5.86 -26.22 1.61
N ASN A 136 -4.59 -25.95 1.32
CA ASN A 136 -4.08 -25.86 -0.05
C ASN A 136 -4.28 -27.16 -0.83
N PRO A 137 -3.95 -28.37 -0.30
CA PRO A 137 -4.20 -29.63 -1.01
C PRO A 137 -5.68 -29.86 -1.33
N ARG A 138 -6.60 -29.37 -0.48
CA ARG A 138 -8.06 -29.46 -0.74
C ARG A 138 -8.47 -28.54 -1.88
N LEU A 139 -7.97 -27.30 -1.88
CA LEU A 139 -8.24 -26.33 -2.95
C LEU A 139 -7.67 -26.79 -4.28
N GLU A 140 -6.46 -27.36 -4.29
CA GLU A 140 -5.83 -27.91 -5.48
C GLU A 140 -6.66 -29.03 -6.11
N ARG A 141 -7.21 -29.93 -5.29
CA ARG A 141 -8.12 -30.99 -5.77
C ARG A 141 -9.36 -30.39 -6.43
N TYR A 142 -9.98 -29.37 -5.84
CA TYR A 142 -11.13 -28.73 -6.47
C TYR A 142 -10.74 -27.97 -7.74
N ALA A 143 -9.60 -27.30 -7.74
CA ALA A 143 -9.11 -26.54 -8.89
C ALA A 143 -8.81 -27.46 -10.08
N SER A 144 -8.15 -28.60 -9.85
CA SER A 144 -7.84 -29.56 -10.91
C SER A 144 -9.10 -30.19 -11.50
N GLU A 145 -10.03 -30.65 -10.66
CA GLU A 145 -11.31 -31.19 -11.13
C GLU A 145 -12.13 -30.13 -11.88
N THR A 146 -12.21 -28.91 -11.35
CA THR A 146 -12.92 -27.81 -12.02
C THR A 146 -12.29 -27.49 -13.38
N ASN A 147 -10.96 -27.43 -13.48
CA ASN A 147 -10.28 -27.16 -14.76
C ASN A 147 -10.58 -28.25 -15.79
N LYS A 148 -10.61 -29.53 -15.39
CA LYS A 148 -11.04 -30.63 -16.27
C LYS A 148 -12.47 -30.40 -16.77
N LEU A 149 -13.38 -30.01 -15.87
CA LEU A 149 -14.77 -29.71 -16.24
C LEU A 149 -14.85 -28.54 -17.24
N ILE A 150 -14.08 -27.46 -17.06
CA ILE A 150 -14.07 -26.32 -17.98
C ILE A 150 -13.54 -26.71 -19.36
N ILE A 151 -12.47 -27.52 -19.43
CA ILE A 151 -11.93 -28.00 -20.72
C ILE A 151 -12.97 -28.88 -21.43
N ARG A 152 -13.64 -29.78 -20.70
CA ARG A 152 -14.73 -30.60 -21.26
C ARG A 152 -15.91 -29.74 -21.71
N LEU A 153 -16.27 -28.71 -20.94
CA LEU A 153 -17.33 -27.78 -21.29
C LEU A 153 -17.03 -27.04 -22.59
N HIS A 154 -15.79 -26.55 -22.76
CA HIS A 154 -15.35 -25.94 -24.00
C HIS A 154 -15.49 -26.90 -25.19
N ARG A 155 -15.01 -28.15 -25.07
CA ARG A 155 -15.14 -29.15 -26.15
C ARG A 155 -16.59 -29.48 -26.50
N LEU A 156 -17.47 -29.57 -25.51
CA LEU A 156 -18.89 -29.78 -25.73
C LEU A 156 -19.53 -28.62 -26.53
N LEU A 157 -19.03 -27.39 -26.35
CA LEU A 157 -19.62 -26.17 -26.91
C LEU A 157 -19.01 -25.70 -28.23
N LYS A 158 -17.72 -25.96 -28.49
CA LYS A 158 -16.98 -25.43 -29.65
C LYS A 158 -17.67 -25.75 -30.99
N ASP A 159 -18.22 -26.96 -31.10
CA ASP A 159 -18.86 -27.48 -32.32
C ASP A 159 -20.24 -28.05 -32.02
N LEU A 160 -21.04 -27.34 -31.21
CA LEU A 160 -22.32 -27.84 -30.72
C LEU A 160 -23.33 -28.05 -31.88
N PRO A 161 -23.76 -29.30 -32.17
CA PRO A 161 -24.72 -29.57 -33.23
C PRO A 161 -26.11 -29.03 -32.90
N ALA A 162 -26.82 -28.50 -33.89
CA ALA A 162 -28.20 -28.02 -33.73
C ALA A 162 -29.20 -29.18 -33.63
N ASP A 163 -28.94 -30.30 -34.31
CA ASP A 163 -29.80 -31.48 -34.26
C ASP A 163 -29.64 -32.22 -32.92
N SER A 164 -30.77 -32.55 -32.28
CA SER A 164 -30.80 -33.17 -30.96
C SER A 164 -30.14 -34.55 -30.90
N VAL A 165 -30.21 -35.34 -31.99
CA VAL A 165 -29.61 -36.68 -32.06
C VAL A 165 -28.10 -36.56 -32.23
N GLN A 166 -27.64 -35.71 -33.14
CA GLN A 166 -26.22 -35.42 -33.34
C GLN A 166 -25.59 -34.83 -32.08
N ARG A 167 -26.28 -33.92 -31.39
CA ARG A 167 -25.81 -33.34 -30.14
C ARG A 167 -25.60 -34.41 -29.06
N ARG A 168 -26.53 -35.35 -28.92
CA ARG A 168 -26.35 -36.47 -27.98
C ARG A 168 -25.15 -37.35 -28.34
N GLN A 169 -24.90 -37.60 -29.62
CA GLN A 169 -23.74 -38.35 -30.07
C GLN A 169 -22.43 -37.60 -29.77
N HIS A 170 -22.39 -36.30 -30.06
CA HIS A 170 -21.27 -35.41 -29.72
C HIS A 170 -20.97 -35.40 -28.22
N GLU A 171 -22.00 -35.32 -27.38
CA GLU A 171 -21.89 -35.39 -25.92
C GLU A 171 -21.26 -36.72 -25.46
N GLN A 172 -21.64 -37.84 -26.07
CA GLN A 172 -21.12 -39.19 -25.73
C GLN A 172 -19.72 -39.46 -26.26
N GLN A 173 -19.34 -38.86 -27.40
CA GLN A 173 -17.99 -38.93 -27.94
C GLN A 173 -17.01 -38.06 -27.14
N THR A 174 -17.49 -36.92 -26.61
CA THR A 174 -16.66 -36.01 -25.83
C THR A 174 -16.47 -36.48 -24.38
N VAL A 175 -17.49 -37.10 -23.78
CA VAL A 175 -17.48 -37.53 -22.38
C VAL A 175 -17.89 -38.99 -22.26
N ALA A 176 -16.98 -39.82 -21.73
CA ALA A 176 -17.26 -41.21 -21.44
C ALA A 176 -18.33 -41.36 -20.34
N TRP A 177 -19.50 -41.90 -20.69
CA TRP A 177 -20.61 -42.10 -19.76
C TRP A 177 -20.49 -43.42 -19.03
N LEU A 178 -20.78 -43.42 -17.72
CA LEU A 178 -20.84 -44.64 -16.93
C LEU A 178 -21.98 -45.55 -17.43
N ASP A 179 -21.74 -46.86 -17.42
CA ASP A 179 -22.76 -47.85 -17.77
C ASP A 179 -23.85 -47.92 -16.69
N GLY A 180 -25.11 -47.79 -17.10
CA GLY A 180 -26.27 -47.87 -16.24
C GLY A 180 -26.40 -49.19 -15.48
N SER A 181 -25.83 -50.28 -16.02
CA SER A 181 -25.84 -51.59 -15.35
C SER A 181 -25.07 -51.56 -14.01
N SER A 182 -24.03 -50.73 -13.92
CA SER A 182 -23.12 -50.64 -12.76
C SER A 182 -23.66 -49.79 -11.61
N VAL A 183 -24.65 -48.92 -11.86
CA VAL A 183 -25.14 -47.93 -10.88
C VAL A 183 -26.58 -48.25 -10.47
N LYS A 184 -26.77 -49.06 -9.42
CA LYS A 184 -28.12 -49.47 -8.94
C LYS A 184 -28.85 -48.40 -8.13
N LEU A 185 -28.11 -47.52 -7.46
CA LEU A 185 -28.62 -46.44 -6.61
C LEU A 185 -28.12 -45.08 -7.11
N CYS A 186 -28.92 -44.03 -6.97
CA CYS A 186 -28.45 -42.68 -7.26
C CYS A 186 -27.33 -42.29 -6.28
N PRO A 187 -26.12 -41.92 -6.74
CA PRO A 187 -25.00 -41.59 -5.85
C PRO A 187 -25.27 -40.40 -4.93
N SER A 188 -26.16 -39.48 -5.33
CA SER A 188 -26.48 -38.27 -4.55
C SER A 188 -27.51 -38.50 -3.44
N CYS A 189 -28.56 -39.28 -3.70
CA CYS A 189 -29.66 -39.47 -2.72
C CYS A 189 -29.85 -40.92 -2.25
N ALA A 190 -29.00 -41.85 -2.69
CA ALA A 190 -29.04 -43.29 -2.39
C ALA A 190 -30.33 -44.04 -2.75
N LYS A 191 -31.30 -43.39 -3.41
CA LYS A 191 -32.55 -44.03 -3.86
C LYS A 191 -32.29 -44.97 -5.04
N SER A 192 -32.93 -46.13 -5.03
CA SER A 192 -32.83 -47.12 -6.12
C SER A 192 -33.44 -46.62 -7.42
N PHE A 193 -32.83 -47.00 -8.54
CA PHE A 193 -33.42 -46.79 -9.85
C PHE A 193 -34.48 -47.85 -10.15
N HIS A 194 -35.59 -47.44 -10.78
CA HIS A 194 -36.70 -48.29 -11.21
C HIS A 194 -37.46 -47.59 -12.36
N ILE A 195 -38.52 -48.19 -12.90
CA ILE A 195 -39.22 -47.68 -14.10
C ILE A 195 -39.62 -46.19 -13.96
N ALA A 196 -40.11 -45.77 -12.79
CA ALA A 196 -40.49 -44.38 -12.53
C ALA A 196 -39.33 -43.47 -12.07
N ARG A 197 -38.20 -44.04 -11.62
CA ARG A 197 -36.97 -43.30 -11.27
C ARG A 197 -35.85 -43.76 -12.18
N ARG A 198 -35.78 -43.15 -13.36
CA ARG A 198 -34.83 -43.52 -14.43
C ARG A 198 -33.46 -42.88 -14.19
N GLN A 199 -32.45 -43.48 -14.82
CA GLN A 199 -31.07 -42.99 -14.81
C GLN A 199 -30.89 -41.86 -15.83
N HIS A 200 -30.10 -40.85 -15.46
CA HIS A 200 -29.68 -39.76 -16.33
C HIS A 200 -28.18 -39.53 -16.17
N HIS A 201 -27.49 -39.24 -17.28
CA HIS A 201 -26.06 -38.94 -17.26
C HIS A 201 -25.79 -37.44 -17.10
N CYS A 202 -24.75 -37.10 -16.37
CA CYS A 202 -24.15 -35.78 -16.37
C CYS A 202 -23.38 -35.60 -17.68
N ARG A 203 -23.70 -34.55 -18.44
CA ARG A 203 -23.05 -34.32 -19.74
C ARG A 203 -21.56 -33.94 -19.60
N LEU A 204 -21.12 -33.55 -18.39
CA LEU A 204 -19.77 -33.04 -18.15
C LEU A 204 -18.81 -34.05 -17.54
N CYS A 205 -19.31 -34.95 -16.69
CA CYS A 205 -18.49 -36.00 -16.05
C CYS A 205 -18.92 -37.43 -16.40
N GLY A 206 -20.03 -37.62 -17.12
CA GLY A 206 -20.54 -38.95 -17.47
C GLY A 206 -21.16 -39.75 -16.32
N GLY A 207 -21.18 -39.19 -15.09
CA GLY A 207 -21.79 -39.83 -13.92
C GLY A 207 -23.31 -39.98 -14.03
N ILE A 208 -23.87 -40.96 -13.32
CA ILE A 208 -25.32 -41.25 -13.33
C ILE A 208 -26.00 -40.64 -12.09
N MET A 209 -27.16 -40.02 -12.30
CA MET A 209 -28.04 -39.54 -11.23
C MET A 209 -29.52 -39.71 -11.61
N CYS A 210 -30.42 -39.54 -10.63
CA CYS A 210 -31.85 -39.45 -10.89
C CYS A 210 -32.25 -38.03 -11.31
N ASN A 211 -33.48 -37.85 -11.80
CA ASN A 211 -33.96 -36.54 -12.26
C ASN A 211 -33.90 -35.47 -11.14
N ASP A 212 -34.33 -35.82 -9.93
CA ASP A 212 -34.35 -34.89 -8.78
C ASP A 212 -32.96 -34.40 -8.37
N CYS A 213 -31.92 -35.21 -8.61
CA CYS A 213 -30.52 -34.88 -8.33
C CYS A 213 -29.79 -34.31 -9.54
N SER A 214 -30.49 -34.09 -10.65
CA SER A 214 -29.93 -33.46 -11.84
C SER A 214 -30.24 -31.97 -11.85
N LYS A 215 -29.31 -31.17 -12.38
CA LYS A 215 -29.43 -29.73 -12.55
C LYS A 215 -29.18 -29.37 -14.02
N PHE A 216 -29.58 -28.17 -14.41
CA PHE A 216 -29.45 -27.70 -15.79
C PHE A 216 -28.72 -26.37 -15.80
N LEU A 217 -27.55 -26.34 -16.45
CA LEU A 217 -26.76 -25.13 -16.65
C LEU A 217 -27.23 -24.46 -17.95
N PRO A 218 -27.75 -23.22 -17.91
CA PRO A 218 -28.11 -22.49 -19.11
C PRO A 218 -26.93 -22.37 -20.08
N LEU A 219 -27.21 -22.44 -21.38
CA LEU A 219 -26.17 -22.45 -22.40
C LEU A 219 -25.35 -21.16 -22.42
N GLU A 220 -25.97 -20.02 -22.13
CA GLU A 220 -25.28 -18.72 -22.01
C GLU A 220 -24.24 -18.74 -20.87
N ASP A 221 -24.62 -19.23 -19.68
CA ASP A 221 -23.69 -19.40 -18.56
C ASP A 221 -22.57 -20.38 -18.91
N ALA A 222 -22.90 -21.46 -19.61
CA ALA A 222 -21.92 -22.45 -20.05
C ALA A 222 -20.89 -21.86 -21.02
N MET A 223 -21.32 -21.02 -21.97
CA MET A 223 -20.43 -20.32 -22.90
C MET A 223 -19.55 -19.31 -22.18
N GLN A 224 -20.09 -18.57 -21.21
CA GLN A 224 -19.30 -17.64 -20.40
C GLN A 224 -18.22 -18.37 -19.60
N LEU A 225 -18.58 -19.49 -18.96
CA LEU A 225 -17.63 -20.34 -18.21
C LEU A 225 -16.54 -20.92 -19.12
N ALA A 226 -16.89 -21.30 -20.35
CA ALA A 226 -15.96 -21.80 -21.36
C ALA A 226 -15.19 -20.69 -22.10
N SER A 227 -15.41 -19.41 -21.78
CA SER A 227 -14.82 -18.26 -22.48
C SER A 227 -15.14 -18.20 -23.99
N LEU A 228 -16.32 -18.69 -24.38
CA LEU A 228 -16.83 -18.73 -25.75
C LEU A 228 -17.88 -17.64 -26.05
N SER A 229 -18.12 -16.69 -25.13
CA SER A 229 -19.15 -15.65 -25.34
C SER A 229 -18.93 -14.79 -26.59
N THR A 230 -17.69 -14.67 -27.06
CA THR A 230 -17.33 -13.87 -28.25
C THR A 230 -17.62 -14.59 -29.57
N THR A 231 -17.72 -15.93 -29.59
CA THR A 231 -17.90 -16.73 -30.82
C THR A 231 -19.37 -16.83 -31.26
N ARG A 232 -20.18 -15.81 -30.98
CA ARG A 232 -21.59 -15.71 -31.43
C ARG A 232 -21.68 -15.50 -32.95
N SER A 233 -21.36 -16.52 -33.72
CA SER A 233 -22.00 -16.75 -35.02
C SER A 233 -23.35 -17.44 -34.79
N GLU A 234 -24.28 -17.32 -35.72
CA GLU A 234 -25.74 -17.41 -35.58
C GLU A 234 -26.48 -18.72 -35.13
N PRO A 235 -25.92 -19.92 -34.81
CA PRO A 235 -26.78 -21.11 -34.62
C PRO A 235 -27.67 -21.16 -33.37
N LEU A 236 -27.43 -20.37 -32.31
CA LEU A 236 -28.15 -20.57 -31.04
C LEU A 236 -29.61 -20.09 -31.02
N GLN A 237 -30.01 -19.17 -31.91
CA GLN A 237 -31.39 -18.70 -31.97
C GLN A 237 -32.37 -19.78 -32.44
N GLN A 238 -31.89 -20.84 -33.11
CA GLN A 238 -32.72 -21.94 -33.60
C GLN A 238 -32.92 -23.07 -32.58
N LEU A 239 -32.20 -23.07 -31.46
CA LEU A 239 -32.37 -24.08 -30.42
C LEU A 239 -33.68 -23.86 -29.66
N HIS A 240 -34.51 -24.92 -29.61
CA HIS A 240 -35.74 -24.93 -28.83
C HIS A 240 -35.45 -24.62 -27.35
N GLN A 241 -36.35 -23.88 -26.69
CA GLN A 241 -36.17 -23.41 -25.29
C GLN A 241 -35.75 -24.52 -24.30
N HIS A 242 -36.20 -25.76 -24.51
CA HIS A 242 -35.86 -26.90 -23.64
C HIS A 242 -34.47 -27.52 -23.89
N GLU A 243 -33.79 -27.13 -24.97
CA GLU A 243 -32.44 -27.61 -25.34
C GLU A 243 -31.36 -26.54 -25.06
N ASN A 244 -31.75 -25.39 -24.52
CA ASN A 244 -30.86 -24.29 -24.16
C ASN A 244 -30.13 -24.49 -22.82
N ALA A 245 -30.01 -25.73 -22.34
CA ALA A 245 -29.30 -26.04 -21.12
C ALA A 245 -28.59 -27.39 -21.17
N ILE A 246 -27.49 -27.51 -20.43
CA ILE A 246 -26.69 -28.72 -20.29
C ILE A 246 -27.04 -29.39 -18.96
N ARG A 247 -27.43 -30.67 -18.99
CA ARG A 247 -27.75 -31.40 -17.75
C ARG A 247 -26.47 -31.83 -17.01
N LEU A 248 -26.35 -31.44 -15.76
CA LEU A 248 -25.23 -31.73 -14.88
C LEU A 248 -25.68 -32.50 -13.63
N CYS A 249 -24.75 -33.21 -13.00
CA CYS A 249 -24.92 -33.61 -11.61
C CYS A 249 -24.66 -32.42 -10.68
N GLU A 250 -25.22 -32.48 -9.47
CA GLU A 250 -25.05 -31.44 -8.45
C GLU A 250 -23.59 -31.12 -8.14
N HIS A 251 -22.71 -32.13 -8.13
CA HIS A 251 -21.29 -31.94 -7.87
C HIS A 251 -20.58 -31.10 -8.95
N CYS A 252 -20.85 -31.40 -10.23
CA CYS A 252 -20.27 -30.63 -11.33
C CYS A 252 -20.77 -29.19 -11.33
N LEU A 253 -22.07 -28.98 -11.08
CA LEU A 253 -22.61 -27.64 -11.00
C LEU A 253 -21.98 -26.86 -9.85
N TRP A 254 -21.88 -27.45 -8.66
CA TRP A 254 -21.23 -26.82 -7.51
C TRP A 254 -19.78 -26.41 -7.78
N LEU A 255 -18.99 -27.24 -8.47
CA LEU A 255 -17.61 -26.90 -8.86
C LEU A 255 -17.57 -25.70 -9.82
N LEU A 256 -18.48 -25.66 -10.80
CA LEU A 256 -18.59 -24.53 -11.73
C LEU A 256 -19.06 -23.26 -11.03
N ASP A 257 -20.06 -23.33 -10.16
CA ASP A 257 -20.57 -22.20 -9.38
C ASP A 257 -19.48 -21.66 -8.45
N THR A 258 -18.75 -22.54 -7.75
CA THR A 258 -17.62 -22.14 -6.89
C THR A 258 -16.55 -21.38 -7.68
N ARG A 259 -16.28 -21.80 -8.93
CA ARG A 259 -15.36 -21.07 -9.83
C ARG A 259 -15.92 -19.71 -10.23
N LYS A 260 -17.21 -19.63 -10.56
CA LYS A 260 -17.91 -18.39 -10.91
C LYS A 260 -17.84 -17.41 -9.74
N ASP A 261 -18.18 -17.84 -8.54
CA ASP A 261 -18.07 -17.05 -7.30
C ASP A 261 -16.63 -16.57 -7.05
N MET A 262 -15.64 -17.44 -7.26
CA MET A 262 -14.23 -17.07 -7.12
C MET A 262 -13.79 -16.05 -8.18
N HIS A 263 -14.30 -16.15 -9.40
CA HIS A 263 -14.03 -15.19 -10.46
C HIS A 263 -14.71 -13.84 -10.19
N GLU A 264 -15.98 -13.86 -9.82
CA GLU A 264 -16.77 -12.68 -9.48
C GLU A 264 -16.20 -11.95 -8.26
N SER A 265 -15.82 -12.66 -7.19
CA SER A 265 -15.20 -12.03 -6.01
C SER A 265 -13.87 -11.33 -6.30
N ARG A 266 -13.18 -11.70 -7.38
CA ARG A 266 -11.92 -11.07 -7.81
C ARG A 266 -12.12 -9.89 -8.77
N THR A 267 -13.18 -9.96 -9.58
CA THR A 267 -13.40 -9.04 -10.70
C THR A 267 -14.48 -8.01 -10.42
N CYS A 268 -15.52 -8.40 -9.69
CA CYS A 268 -16.58 -7.50 -9.27
C CYS A 268 -16.02 -6.48 -8.27
N ARG A 269 -16.12 -5.20 -8.62
CA ARG A 269 -15.83 -4.08 -7.74
C ARG A 269 -17.13 -3.30 -7.53
N PRO A 270 -17.97 -3.68 -6.55
CA PRO A 270 -19.19 -2.95 -6.25
C PRO A 270 -18.89 -1.48 -5.96
N LEU A 271 -19.83 -0.58 -6.28
CA LEU A 271 -19.65 0.87 -6.06
C LEU A 271 -19.29 1.20 -4.61
N LEU A 272 -19.83 0.46 -3.64
CA LEU A 272 -19.49 0.60 -2.23
C LEU A 272 -17.98 0.41 -1.99
N VAL A 273 -17.39 -0.64 -2.57
CA VAL A 273 -15.96 -0.95 -2.43
C VAL A 273 -15.12 0.15 -3.07
N GLN A 274 -15.48 0.60 -4.27
CA GLN A 274 -14.76 1.67 -4.97
C GLN A 274 -14.73 2.98 -4.17
N VAL A 275 -15.88 3.40 -3.61
CA VAL A 275 -15.95 4.63 -2.81
C VAL A 275 -15.22 4.46 -1.47
N TYR A 276 -15.27 3.27 -0.86
CA TYR A 276 -14.54 2.99 0.37
C TYR A 276 -13.01 3.01 0.16
N GLU A 277 -12.50 2.44 -0.94
CA GLU A 277 -11.09 2.52 -1.32
C GLU A 277 -10.65 3.98 -1.46
N GLN A 278 -11.46 4.85 -2.06
CA GLN A 278 -11.19 6.29 -2.13
C GLN A 278 -11.13 6.95 -0.73
N ILE A 279 -11.98 6.56 0.21
CA ILE A 279 -11.91 7.07 1.58
C ILE A 279 -10.60 6.63 2.24
N ARG A 280 -10.17 5.38 2.05
CA ARG A 280 -8.90 4.88 2.58
C ARG A 280 -7.71 5.60 1.97
N GLN A 281 -7.77 5.92 0.69
CA GLN A 281 -6.75 6.71 0.02
C GLN A 281 -6.63 8.12 0.62
N LEU A 282 -7.74 8.83 0.83
CA LEU A 282 -7.73 10.14 1.51
C LEU A 282 -7.17 10.06 2.95
N GLN A 283 -7.46 8.99 3.68
CA GLN A 283 -6.89 8.77 5.02
C GLN A 283 -5.37 8.57 4.99
N LYS A 284 -4.85 7.91 3.95
CA LYS A 284 -3.40 7.75 3.76
C LYS A 284 -2.76 9.08 3.40
N GLU A 285 -3.38 9.86 2.50
CA GLU A 285 -2.89 11.16 2.04
C GLU A 285 -2.83 12.22 3.15
N VAL A 286 -3.83 12.29 4.02
CA VAL A 286 -3.87 13.30 5.09
C VAL A 286 -2.94 12.98 6.26
N THR A 287 -2.57 11.70 6.46
CA THR A 287 -1.73 11.30 7.60
C THR A 287 -0.40 12.07 7.70
N PRO A 288 0.44 12.16 6.65
CA PRO A 288 1.65 12.97 6.71
C PRO A 288 1.38 14.47 6.90
N ASP A 289 0.28 15.00 6.37
CA ASP A 289 -0.11 16.39 6.58
C ASP A 289 -0.44 16.67 8.07
N LEU A 290 -1.08 15.72 8.76
CA LEU A 290 -1.36 15.84 10.20
C LEU A 290 -0.06 15.89 11.02
N ASP A 291 0.87 15.00 10.72
CA ASP A 291 2.15 14.92 11.43
C ASP A 291 2.99 16.18 11.17
N MET A 292 3.00 16.65 9.91
CA MET A 292 3.66 17.90 9.53
C MET A 292 3.01 19.12 10.19
N TYR A 293 1.67 19.17 10.29
CA TYR A 293 0.98 20.26 10.97
C TYR A 293 1.37 20.34 12.45
N LEU A 294 1.42 19.19 13.14
CA LEU A 294 1.87 19.14 14.53
C LEU A 294 3.32 19.59 14.68
N LYS A 295 4.20 19.18 13.75
CA LYS A 295 5.59 19.64 13.70
C LYS A 295 5.70 21.15 13.55
N ILE A 296 4.98 21.74 12.60
CA ILE A 296 4.96 23.19 12.36
C ILE A 296 4.47 23.94 13.61
N ILE A 297 3.39 23.48 14.24
CA ILE A 297 2.83 24.11 15.45
C ILE A 297 3.82 24.08 16.61
N ASN A 298 4.51 22.95 16.82
CA ASN A 298 5.53 22.84 17.86
C ASN A 298 6.70 23.80 17.57
N SER A 299 7.19 23.82 16.33
CA SER A 299 8.27 24.72 15.90
C SER A 299 7.91 26.19 16.12
N LEU A 300 6.68 26.61 15.79
CA LEU A 300 6.18 27.97 16.04
C LEU A 300 6.09 28.29 17.55
N ASN A 301 5.65 27.35 18.38
CA ASN A 301 5.58 27.53 19.84
C ASN A 301 6.97 27.55 20.50
N GLU A 302 7.97 26.91 19.88
CA GLU A 302 9.37 26.95 20.31
C GLU A 302 10.11 28.21 19.84
N GLY A 303 9.43 29.09 19.08
CA GLY A 303 10.02 30.32 18.55
C GLY A 303 10.97 30.10 17.37
N ASP A 304 10.88 28.96 16.68
CA ASP A 304 11.57 28.78 15.41
C ASP A 304 11.03 29.74 14.34
N THR A 305 11.87 30.04 13.35
CA THR A 305 11.53 30.87 12.20
C THR A 305 11.54 30.10 10.88
N ILE A 306 11.66 28.75 10.93
CA ILE A 306 11.66 27.91 9.72
C ILE A 306 10.29 27.97 9.03
N PHE A 307 9.24 27.81 9.83
CA PHE A 307 7.86 27.86 9.37
C PHE A 307 7.20 29.17 9.78
N THR A 308 6.20 29.57 9.02
CA THR A 308 5.40 30.76 9.27
C THR A 308 3.98 30.38 9.70
N LEU A 309 3.26 31.34 10.27
CA LEU A 309 1.84 31.15 10.58
C LEU A 309 1.00 30.90 9.30
N ALA A 310 1.42 31.46 8.17
CA ALA A 310 0.79 31.23 6.87
C ALA A 310 0.97 29.77 6.41
N ASP A 311 2.15 29.18 6.61
CA ASP A 311 2.42 27.77 6.30
C ASP A 311 1.48 26.84 7.10
N ALA A 312 1.37 27.10 8.41
CA ALA A 312 0.46 26.36 9.29
C ALA A 312 -1.01 26.51 8.87
N GLY A 313 -1.43 27.74 8.52
CA GLY A 313 -2.79 28.03 8.05
C GLY A 313 -3.12 27.34 6.73
N ALA A 314 -2.19 27.33 5.78
CA ALA A 314 -2.35 26.67 4.49
C ALA A 314 -2.49 25.14 4.68
N LEU A 315 -1.64 24.54 5.51
CA LEU A 315 -1.68 23.09 5.76
C LEU A 315 -2.97 22.68 6.50
N ARG A 316 -3.40 23.49 7.48
CA ARG A 316 -4.71 23.31 8.14
C ARG A 316 -5.87 23.38 7.14
N GLY A 317 -5.81 24.31 6.20
CA GLY A 317 -6.77 24.42 5.10
C GLY A 317 -6.83 23.15 4.25
N LYS A 318 -5.68 22.61 3.84
CA LYS A 318 -5.57 21.34 3.10
C LYS A 318 -6.17 20.17 3.89
N ILE A 319 -5.85 20.04 5.18
CA ILE A 319 -6.43 19.02 6.06
C ILE A 319 -7.96 19.15 6.12
N GLY A 320 -8.48 20.37 6.22
CA GLY A 320 -9.92 20.65 6.19
C GLY A 320 -10.59 20.19 4.90
N GLN A 321 -9.98 20.47 3.75
CA GLN A 321 -10.50 20.01 2.44
C GLN A 321 -10.53 18.48 2.34
N VAL A 322 -9.51 17.79 2.86
CA VAL A 322 -9.52 16.31 2.89
C VAL A 322 -10.61 15.78 3.81
N ALA A 323 -10.85 16.43 4.96
CA ALA A 323 -11.94 16.09 5.88
C ALA A 323 -13.31 16.19 5.18
N GLU A 324 -13.57 17.29 4.47
CA GLU A 324 -14.79 17.49 3.68
C GLU A 324 -14.93 16.44 2.56
N ALA A 325 -13.84 16.15 1.86
CA ALA A 325 -13.80 15.15 0.79
C ALA A 325 -14.09 13.73 1.31
N MET A 326 -13.62 13.39 2.51
CA MET A 326 -13.93 12.14 3.21
C MET A 326 -15.39 12.09 3.66
N ASP A 327 -15.90 13.18 4.27
CA ASP A 327 -17.29 13.29 4.71
C ASP A 327 -18.25 13.11 3.53
N MET A 328 -18.01 13.80 2.41
CA MET A 328 -18.80 13.71 1.19
C MET A 328 -18.82 12.28 0.62
N ARG A 329 -17.69 11.59 0.56
CA ARG A 329 -17.64 10.19 0.10
C ARG A 329 -18.37 9.25 1.04
N SER A 330 -18.27 9.45 2.35
CA SER A 330 -19.01 8.65 3.33
C SER A 330 -20.53 8.86 3.20
N LYS A 331 -20.99 10.07 2.84
CA LYS A 331 -22.39 10.34 2.50
C LYS A 331 -22.81 9.67 1.20
N ARG A 332 -21.94 9.64 0.18
CA ARG A 332 -22.18 8.90 -1.07
C ARG A 332 -22.40 7.41 -0.82
N ILE A 333 -21.65 6.80 0.10
CA ILE A 333 -21.86 5.38 0.50
C ILE A 333 -23.26 5.16 1.08
N LEU A 334 -23.76 6.08 1.91
CA LEU A 334 -25.12 6.01 2.45
C LEU A 334 -26.21 6.17 1.39
N ALA A 335 -25.93 6.91 0.31
CA ALA A 335 -26.88 7.14 -0.77
C ALA A 335 -27.02 5.96 -1.75
N ILE A 336 -26.13 4.97 -1.69
CA ILE A 336 -26.25 3.75 -2.50
C ILE A 336 -27.48 2.98 -2.02
N PHE A 337 -28.41 2.67 -2.91
CA PHE A 337 -29.60 1.89 -2.59
C PHE A 337 -29.23 0.55 -1.94
N CYS A 338 -29.96 0.17 -0.89
CA CYS A 338 -29.97 -1.17 -0.33
C CYS A 338 -31.33 -1.42 0.33
N GLU A 339 -31.63 -2.70 0.56
CA GLU A 339 -32.83 -3.09 1.29
C GLU A 339 -32.77 -2.58 2.74
N PRO A 340 -33.83 -1.90 3.24
CA PRO A 340 -33.91 -1.45 4.63
C PRO A 340 -33.81 -2.62 5.62
N GLY A 341 -33.04 -2.46 6.69
CA GLY A 341 -32.78 -3.49 7.70
C GLY A 341 -31.73 -4.54 7.29
N SER A 342 -31.17 -4.44 6.09
CA SER A 342 -30.16 -5.38 5.61
C SER A 342 -28.81 -5.23 6.32
N ARG A 343 -27.99 -6.29 6.27
CA ARG A 343 -26.59 -6.25 6.69
C ARG A 343 -25.77 -5.22 5.90
N GLU A 344 -26.15 -4.94 4.65
CA GLU A 344 -25.52 -3.92 3.83
C GLU A 344 -25.79 -2.51 4.37
N GLU A 345 -27.03 -2.22 4.79
CA GLU A 345 -27.36 -0.94 5.41
C GLU A 345 -26.55 -0.73 6.71
N ALA A 346 -26.45 -1.77 7.55
CA ALA A 346 -25.65 -1.72 8.77
C ALA A 346 -24.16 -1.46 8.48
N LEU A 347 -23.60 -2.09 7.45
CA LEU A 347 -22.23 -1.87 6.99
C LEU A 347 -22.02 -0.41 6.54
N LYS A 348 -22.92 0.13 5.70
CA LYS A 348 -22.84 1.52 5.23
C LYS A 348 -22.86 2.52 6.40
N LYS A 349 -23.73 2.30 7.38
CA LYS A 349 -23.79 3.11 8.62
C LYS A 349 -22.50 3.01 9.45
N ALA A 350 -21.94 1.82 9.59
CA ALA A 350 -20.69 1.61 10.30
C ALA A 350 -19.50 2.32 9.61
N ILE A 351 -19.41 2.25 8.27
CA ILE A 351 -18.39 2.98 7.51
C ILE A 351 -18.53 4.48 7.75
N ARG A 352 -19.76 5.02 7.67
CA ARG A 352 -20.02 6.44 7.93
C ARG A 352 -19.59 6.84 9.35
N LEU A 353 -19.98 6.06 10.35
CA LEU A 353 -19.61 6.33 11.74
C LEU A 353 -18.09 6.33 11.93
N GLY A 354 -17.39 5.36 11.35
CA GLY A 354 -15.93 5.30 11.37
C GLY A 354 -15.28 6.52 10.69
N CYS A 355 -15.85 7.02 9.59
CA CYS A 355 -15.38 8.25 8.95
C CYS A 355 -15.56 9.48 9.86
N ILE A 356 -16.74 9.63 10.48
CA ILE A 356 -17.02 10.73 11.41
C ILE A 356 -16.03 10.70 12.58
N GLN A 357 -15.82 9.52 13.16
CA GLN A 357 -14.89 9.34 14.27
C GLN A 357 -13.46 9.71 13.86
N ALA A 358 -12.98 9.21 12.72
CA ALA A 358 -11.65 9.53 12.21
C ALA A 358 -11.46 11.04 11.97
N ILE A 359 -12.45 11.72 11.38
CA ILE A 359 -12.41 13.17 11.16
C ILE A 359 -12.36 13.92 12.50
N LYS A 360 -13.23 13.53 13.45
CA LYS A 360 -13.31 14.16 14.77
C LYS A 360 -12.00 14.01 15.56
N GLU A 361 -11.44 12.81 15.59
CA GLU A 361 -10.30 12.46 16.45
C GLU A 361 -8.95 12.86 15.89
N ARG A 362 -8.81 12.96 14.55
CA ARG A 362 -7.52 13.28 13.92
C ARG A 362 -7.44 14.65 13.28
N MET A 363 -8.56 15.24 12.86
CA MET A 363 -8.55 16.50 12.09
C MET A 363 -9.18 17.66 12.85
N LEU A 364 -10.37 17.46 13.43
CA LEU A 364 -11.06 18.52 14.18
C LEU A 364 -10.48 18.74 15.59
N SER A 365 -9.82 17.73 16.13
CA SER A 365 -9.12 17.75 17.43
C SER A 365 -7.73 18.39 17.36
N LEU A 366 -7.27 18.84 16.19
CA LEU A 366 -5.96 19.43 16.03
C LEU A 366 -5.81 20.72 16.86
N PRO A 367 -4.62 20.98 17.44
CA PRO A 367 -4.36 22.22 18.15
C PRO A 367 -4.74 23.45 17.31
N PRO A 368 -5.36 24.48 17.91
CA PRO A 368 -5.63 25.74 17.22
C PRO A 368 -4.32 26.38 16.76
N LEU A 369 -4.41 27.26 15.76
CA LEU A 369 -3.27 28.08 15.36
C LEU A 369 -2.89 29.02 16.52
N PRO A 370 -1.60 29.12 16.90
CA PRO A 370 -1.17 30.05 17.94
C PRO A 370 -1.44 31.50 17.53
N GLU A 371 -1.65 32.37 18.52
CA GLU A 371 -1.79 33.80 18.26
C GLU A 371 -0.48 34.40 17.76
N GLU A 372 -0.56 35.34 16.82
CA GLU A 372 0.61 35.99 16.25
C GLU A 372 1.44 36.74 17.32
N SER A 373 0.78 37.33 18.31
CA SER A 373 1.41 37.96 19.48
C SER A 373 2.27 36.97 20.27
N HIS A 374 1.77 35.76 20.50
CA HIS A 374 2.46 34.69 21.21
C HIS A 374 3.68 34.20 20.42
N ILE A 375 3.53 33.98 19.11
CA ILE A 375 4.64 33.58 18.24
C ILE A 375 5.75 34.64 18.28
N ARG A 376 5.41 35.92 18.14
CA ARG A 376 6.39 37.01 18.23
C ARG A 376 7.10 37.05 19.58
N GLN A 377 6.39 36.84 20.68
CA GLN A 377 7.00 36.77 22.01
C GLN A 377 7.97 35.58 22.15
N MET A 378 7.62 34.40 21.62
CA MET A 378 8.49 33.23 21.67
C MET A 378 9.74 33.41 20.78
N GLN A 379 9.56 33.97 19.58
CA GLN A 379 10.67 34.30 18.68
C GLN A 379 11.62 35.33 19.29
N GLU A 380 11.08 36.37 19.95
CA GLU A 380 11.89 37.39 20.64
C GLU A 380 12.65 36.78 21.83
N ARG A 381 11.99 35.95 22.63
CA ARG A 381 12.66 35.24 23.74
C ARG A 381 13.83 34.40 23.24
N ARG A 382 13.62 33.60 22.19
CA ARG A 382 14.65 32.72 21.63
C ARG A 382 15.81 33.50 21.03
N ARG A 383 15.52 34.63 20.38
CA ARG A 383 16.51 35.59 19.88
C ARG A 383 17.39 36.11 21.00
N MET A 384 16.80 36.61 22.08
CA MET A 384 17.51 37.09 23.28
C MET A 384 18.36 35.99 23.93
N GLU A 385 17.83 34.77 24.07
CA GLU A 385 18.58 33.62 24.61
C GLU A 385 19.77 33.24 23.73
N THR A 386 19.63 33.32 22.40
CA THR A 386 20.71 32.98 21.49
C THR A 386 21.81 34.04 21.51
N GLU A 387 21.46 35.32 21.57
CA GLU A 387 22.43 36.41 21.76
C GLU A 387 23.18 36.28 23.09
N GLN A 388 22.50 35.94 24.17
CA GLN A 388 23.14 35.68 25.47
C GLN A 388 24.09 34.49 25.41
N ARG A 389 23.76 33.41 24.69
CA ARG A 389 24.67 32.28 24.47
C ARG A 389 25.92 32.73 23.71
N ILE A 390 25.75 33.45 22.60
CA ILE A 390 26.85 33.96 21.78
C ILE A 390 27.77 34.87 22.61
N LEU A 391 27.21 35.82 23.38
CA LEU A 391 28.01 36.71 24.23
C LEU A 391 28.79 35.95 25.31
N THR A 392 28.19 34.89 25.87
CA THR A 392 28.83 34.03 26.87
C THR A 392 29.95 33.21 26.26
N GLU A 393 29.73 32.62 25.09
CA GLU A 393 30.73 31.90 24.30
C GLU A 393 31.89 32.82 23.90
N GLN A 394 31.61 34.03 23.43
CA GLN A 394 32.63 35.05 23.11
C GLN A 394 33.46 35.43 24.35
N ARG A 395 32.82 35.63 25.50
CA ARG A 395 33.53 35.90 26.77
C ARG A 395 34.45 34.76 27.16
N MET A 396 33.95 33.51 27.15
CA MET A 396 34.75 32.33 27.47
C MET A 396 35.91 32.13 26.47
N ALA A 397 35.70 32.43 25.18
CA ALA A 397 36.76 32.37 24.17
C ALA A 397 37.86 33.41 24.41
N MET A 398 37.50 34.64 24.80
CA MET A 398 38.48 35.67 25.18
C MET A 398 39.27 35.27 26.45
N GLU A 399 38.59 34.80 27.50
CA GLU A 399 39.25 34.33 28.73
C GLU A 399 40.19 33.15 28.46
N ALA A 400 39.79 32.21 27.59
CA ALA A 400 40.65 31.09 27.17
C ALA A 400 41.88 31.56 26.40
N TYR A 401 41.73 32.56 25.52
CA TYR A 401 42.86 33.17 24.80
C TYR A 401 43.85 33.81 25.77
N GLU A 402 43.37 34.60 26.74
CA GLU A 402 44.22 35.21 27.77
C GLU A 402 44.95 34.17 28.62
N ARG A 403 44.27 33.09 29.02
CA ARG A 403 44.86 31.99 29.80
C ARG A 403 45.95 31.25 29.04
N ASN A 404 45.72 30.97 27.75
CA ASN A 404 46.74 30.37 26.88
C ASN A 404 47.94 31.32 26.69
N ASN A 405 47.70 32.62 26.54
CA ASN A 405 48.77 33.60 26.42
C ASN A 405 49.62 33.69 27.70
N MET A 406 49.00 33.57 28.88
CA MET A 406 49.72 33.50 30.16
C MET A 406 50.47 32.18 30.37
N ALA A 407 49.89 31.04 29.96
CA ALA A 407 50.53 29.73 30.06
C ALA A 407 51.74 29.62 29.11
N ALA A 408 51.62 30.10 27.87
CA ALA A 408 52.72 30.18 26.91
C ALA A 408 53.89 31.03 27.43
N ASN A 409 53.60 32.06 28.22
CA ASN A 409 54.64 32.88 28.87
C ASN A 409 55.32 32.19 30.07
N GLN A 410 54.71 31.17 30.70
CA GLN A 410 55.27 30.50 31.88
C GLN A 410 55.95 29.15 31.56
N SER A 411 55.56 28.46 30.49
CA SER A 411 56.16 27.17 30.11
C SER A 411 57.16 27.33 28.95
N ASN A 412 58.32 27.93 29.24
CA ASN A 412 59.50 27.81 28.39
C ASN A 412 60.34 26.58 28.80
N VAL A 413 59.75 25.38 28.69
CA VAL A 413 60.46 24.08 28.67
C VAL A 413 59.70 23.18 27.68
N GLY A 414 60.31 22.95 26.52
CA GLY A 414 59.65 22.34 25.36
C GLY A 414 59.46 20.84 25.44
N VAL A 415 58.45 20.33 24.71
CA VAL A 415 58.45 19.16 23.80
C VAL A 415 57.21 19.31 22.88
N PRO A 416 57.30 19.06 21.55
CA PRO A 416 56.19 19.22 20.60
C PRO A 416 55.41 17.91 20.34
N GLY A 417 54.08 18.00 20.14
CA GLY A 417 53.25 16.90 19.64
C GLY A 417 51.74 17.22 19.63
N PRO A 418 50.92 16.66 18.71
CA PRO A 418 49.98 17.48 17.92
C PRO A 418 48.48 17.09 18.03
N GLU A 419 47.65 17.91 17.36
CA GLU A 419 46.29 17.64 16.84
C GLU A 419 45.10 17.71 17.81
N SER A 420 44.36 18.82 17.74
CA SER A 420 42.92 18.93 18.00
C SER A 420 42.52 20.35 17.54
N GLY A 421 41.69 20.53 16.53
CA GLY A 421 40.37 19.92 16.39
C GLY A 421 39.36 21.04 16.64
N SER A 422 38.92 21.65 15.54
CA SER A 422 37.83 22.62 15.39
C SER A 422 36.90 22.79 16.60
N PHE A 423 36.85 24.00 17.17
CA PHE A 423 35.75 24.42 18.03
C PHE A 423 35.38 25.88 17.70
N ALA A 424 34.54 26.04 16.68
CA ALA A 424 33.81 27.26 16.40
C ALA A 424 32.33 26.87 16.22
N GLN A 425 31.49 27.28 17.15
CA GLN A 425 30.05 27.29 16.96
C GLN A 425 29.50 28.42 17.83
N GLY A 426 28.78 29.37 17.22
CA GLY A 426 28.20 30.51 17.92
C GLY A 426 28.35 31.83 17.15
N SER A 427 27.66 31.97 16.01
CA SER A 427 27.71 33.20 15.20
C SER A 427 26.32 33.81 15.02
N ASP A 428 26.30 35.14 15.08
CA ASP A 428 25.20 36.11 15.11
C ASP A 428 23.97 35.79 14.26
N LEU A 429 22.77 35.84 14.88
CA LEU A 429 21.48 35.55 14.24
C LEU A 429 20.64 36.80 13.87
N GLN A 430 21.06 38.03 14.23
CA GLN A 430 20.23 39.20 13.98
C GLN A 430 20.49 39.94 12.66
N SER A 431 21.72 39.98 12.13
CA SER A 431 22.00 40.80 10.94
C SER A 431 21.43 40.20 9.64
N LEU A 432 20.97 38.95 9.69
CA LEU A 432 20.58 38.16 8.52
C LEU A 432 19.11 38.32 8.11
N ASN A 433 18.19 38.36 9.07
CA ASN A 433 16.75 38.45 8.78
C ASN A 433 16.34 39.81 8.21
N ASN A 434 17.15 40.85 8.42
CA ASN A 434 16.91 42.20 7.93
C ASN A 434 17.81 42.56 6.74
N TRP A 435 18.44 41.57 6.11
CA TRP A 435 19.26 41.75 4.91
C TRP A 435 18.39 42.22 3.74
N SER A 436 18.36 43.53 3.56
CA SER A 436 17.99 44.15 2.29
C SER A 436 19.29 44.26 1.50
N ALA A 437 19.35 43.63 0.32
CA ALA A 437 20.49 43.79 -0.58
C ALA A 437 20.79 45.30 -0.68
N PRO A 438 22.05 45.75 -0.48
CA PRO A 438 22.37 47.17 -0.48
C PRO A 438 22.00 47.78 -1.84
N GLN A 439 20.85 48.45 -1.91
CA GLN A 439 20.47 49.26 -3.06
C GLN A 439 21.23 50.59 -2.97
N ALA A 440 22.55 50.55 -3.17
CA ALA A 440 23.42 51.65 -3.58
C ALA A 440 24.87 51.38 -3.17
N ALA A 441 25.56 50.46 -3.86
CA ALA A 441 27.01 50.54 -4.02
C ALA A 441 27.45 49.57 -5.11
N SER A 442 28.09 50.12 -6.15
CA SER A 442 28.90 49.49 -7.21
C SER A 442 28.51 48.10 -7.76
N LYS A 443 28.39 48.04 -9.10
CA LYS A 443 28.20 46.83 -9.95
C LYS A 443 29.04 45.60 -9.60
N SER A 444 30.05 45.70 -8.75
CA SER A 444 30.88 44.57 -8.30
C SER A 444 30.25 43.65 -7.26
N SER A 445 29.15 44.02 -6.58
CA SER A 445 28.51 43.13 -5.59
C SER A 445 27.49 42.15 -6.17
N LEU A 446 27.05 42.34 -7.43
CA LEU A 446 26.08 41.47 -8.09
C LEU A 446 26.70 40.15 -8.59
N ASP A 447 28.02 40.08 -8.69
CA ASP A 447 28.75 38.94 -9.25
C ASP A 447 29.34 37.98 -8.19
N ASP A 448 28.93 38.08 -6.91
CA ASP A 448 29.34 37.11 -5.90
C ASP A 448 28.53 35.81 -6.06
N PRO A 449 29.16 34.66 -6.41
CA PRO A 449 28.46 33.40 -6.64
C PRO A 449 27.66 32.94 -5.42
N LEU A 450 28.05 33.34 -4.20
CA LEU A 450 27.34 32.97 -2.99
C LEU A 450 26.01 33.74 -2.83
N ILE A 451 25.98 35.01 -3.26
CA ILE A 451 24.76 35.83 -3.26
C ILE A 451 23.78 35.31 -4.32
N GLU A 452 24.28 34.89 -5.48
CA GLU A 452 23.46 34.25 -6.51
C GLU A 452 22.81 32.96 -5.97
N GLN A 453 23.58 32.10 -5.31
CA GLN A 453 23.05 30.88 -4.68
C GLN A 453 21.98 31.17 -3.63
N ILE A 454 22.17 32.18 -2.77
CA ILE A 454 21.15 32.61 -1.80
C ILE A 454 19.85 33.02 -2.49
N ASN A 455 19.93 33.77 -3.58
CA ASN A 455 18.75 34.21 -4.33
C ASN A 455 18.03 33.02 -5.00
N ILE A 456 18.79 32.06 -5.53
CA ILE A 456 18.26 30.82 -6.11
C ILE A 456 17.49 30.02 -5.03
N ILE A 457 18.09 29.83 -3.85
CA ILE A 457 17.46 29.09 -2.76
C ILE A 457 16.22 29.79 -2.23
N LYS A 458 16.22 31.12 -2.11
CA LYS A 458 15.00 31.88 -1.78
C LYS A 458 13.88 31.64 -2.80
N GLY A 459 14.23 31.54 -4.08
CA GLY A 459 13.31 31.14 -5.14
C GLY A 459 12.72 29.74 -4.91
N TYR A 460 13.58 28.75 -4.60
CA TYR A 460 13.14 27.39 -4.31
C TYR A 460 12.29 27.27 -3.04
N ILE A 461 12.60 28.03 -1.98
CA ILE A 461 11.77 28.07 -0.76
C ILE A 461 10.37 28.57 -1.10
N LYS A 462 10.28 29.65 -1.90
CA LYS A 462 8.99 30.20 -2.34
C LYS A 462 8.21 29.17 -3.16
N GLN A 463 8.86 28.47 -4.07
CA GLN A 463 8.23 27.41 -4.86
C GLN A 463 7.77 26.25 -3.98
N ALA A 464 8.61 25.77 -3.06
CA ALA A 464 8.29 24.68 -2.15
C ALA A 464 7.09 25.03 -1.23
N ARG A 465 6.99 26.28 -0.78
CA ARG A 465 5.81 26.78 -0.04
C ARG A 465 4.55 26.78 -0.92
N GLN A 466 4.65 27.19 -2.18
CA GLN A 466 3.52 27.15 -3.13
C GLN A 466 3.05 25.72 -3.40
N ASP A 467 4.00 24.78 -3.50
CA ASP A 467 3.73 23.36 -3.71
C ASP A 467 3.36 22.62 -2.41
N MET A 468 3.29 23.33 -1.28
CA MET A 468 2.96 22.80 0.05
C MET A 468 3.89 21.67 0.52
N ASN A 469 5.14 21.67 0.04
CA ASN A 469 6.15 20.67 0.37
C ASN A 469 7.02 21.17 1.54
N PHE A 470 6.46 21.09 2.75
CA PHE A 470 7.09 21.66 3.94
C PHE A 470 8.36 20.94 4.41
N GLU A 471 8.57 19.67 4.03
CA GLU A 471 9.84 18.96 4.27
C GLU A 471 10.99 19.61 3.48
N VAL A 472 10.72 19.96 2.23
CA VAL A 472 11.67 20.68 1.38
C VAL A 472 11.86 22.11 1.87
N VAL A 473 10.80 22.78 2.33
CA VAL A 473 10.91 24.12 2.94
C VAL A 473 11.87 24.09 4.12
N GLU A 474 11.73 23.14 5.05
CA GLU A 474 12.64 23.02 6.19
C GLU A 474 14.09 22.83 5.76
N THR A 475 14.33 21.92 4.82
CA THR A 475 15.68 21.62 4.31
C THR A 475 16.31 22.85 3.66
N LEU A 476 15.55 23.57 2.84
CA LEU A 476 16.02 24.76 2.14
C LEU A 476 16.21 25.96 3.09
N GLU A 477 15.37 26.12 4.11
CA GLU A 477 15.52 27.17 5.12
C GLU A 477 16.77 26.93 5.99
N LEU A 478 17.10 25.66 6.29
CA LEU A 478 18.36 25.33 6.96
C LEU A 478 19.57 25.63 6.07
N ASN A 479 19.53 25.24 4.79
CA ASN A 479 20.59 25.54 3.84
C ASN A 479 20.77 27.06 3.64
N LEU A 480 19.67 27.81 3.55
CA LEU A 480 19.70 29.27 3.46
C LEU A 480 20.43 29.88 4.66
N ARG A 481 20.14 29.41 5.88
CA ARG A 481 20.83 29.87 7.10
C ARG A 481 22.32 29.55 7.08
N GLU A 482 22.73 28.41 6.53
CA GLU A 482 24.14 28.04 6.39
C GLU A 482 24.87 28.95 5.41
N LEU A 483 24.31 29.18 4.22
CA LEU A 483 24.92 30.07 3.22
C LEU A 483 25.02 31.50 3.72
N GLN A 484 23.98 31.99 4.39
CA GLN A 484 24.01 33.33 4.94
C GLN A 484 25.05 33.48 6.07
N ARG A 485 25.28 32.41 6.86
CA ARG A 485 26.37 32.38 7.84
C ARG A 485 27.74 32.45 7.16
N GLU A 486 27.93 31.70 6.08
CA GLU A 486 29.19 31.72 5.32
C GLU A 486 29.47 33.10 4.71
N VAL A 487 28.45 33.77 4.16
CA VAL A 487 28.58 35.17 3.69
C VAL A 487 29.05 36.09 4.82
N TYR A 488 28.43 35.98 5.99
CA TYR A 488 28.78 36.81 7.15
C TYR A 488 30.22 36.59 7.61
N GLU A 489 30.67 35.33 7.65
CA GLU A 489 32.05 34.98 7.99
C GLU A 489 33.07 35.53 6.98
N ARG A 490 32.79 35.43 5.68
CA ARG A 490 33.63 36.04 4.63
C ARG A 490 33.72 37.56 4.76
N GLN A 491 32.60 38.23 5.04
CA GLN A 491 32.57 39.67 5.26
C GLN A 491 33.40 40.09 6.47
N ARG A 492 33.30 39.36 7.60
CA ARG A 492 34.13 39.61 8.79
C ARG A 492 35.62 39.45 8.51
N GLN A 493 36.02 38.41 7.76
CA GLN A 493 37.42 38.20 7.38
C GLN A 493 37.94 39.34 6.49
N SER A 494 37.13 39.83 5.55
CA SER A 494 37.52 40.95 4.68
C SER A 494 37.70 42.28 5.43
N GLN A 495 36.91 42.54 6.46
CA GLN A 495 37.06 43.74 7.30
C GLN A 495 38.26 43.62 8.25
N GLY A 496 38.53 42.42 8.78
CA GLY A 496 39.68 42.15 9.63
C GLY A 496 41.03 42.29 8.91
N SER A 497 41.11 41.89 7.63
CA SER A 497 42.34 42.02 6.85
C SER A 497 42.65 43.49 6.47
N THR A 498 41.63 44.33 6.24
CA THR A 498 41.85 45.76 5.98
C THR A 498 42.41 46.53 7.17
N ALA A 499 42.15 46.09 8.40
CA ALA A 499 42.70 46.74 9.60
C ALA A 499 44.19 46.43 9.86
N ALA A 500 44.78 45.44 9.16
CA ALA A 500 46.15 44.97 9.41
C ALA A 500 47.21 45.55 8.46
N SER A 501 46.95 46.68 7.78
CA SER A 501 47.96 47.39 6.98
C SER A 501 48.38 48.74 7.61
N PRO A 502 49.17 48.75 8.70
CA PRO A 502 49.83 49.96 9.15
C PRO A 502 51.11 50.19 8.33
N THR A 503 51.03 51.20 7.45
CA THR A 503 52.09 52.18 7.16
C THR A 503 53.55 51.73 7.35
N GLU A 504 54.20 51.29 6.28
CA GLU A 504 55.64 51.53 6.11
C GLU A 504 55.79 52.82 5.29
N ALA A 505 56.28 53.86 5.96
CA ALA A 505 56.77 55.11 5.37
C ALA A 505 58.29 55.12 5.44
#